data_AF-A0A9P3IN14-F1
#
_entry.id   AF-A0A9P3IN14-F1
#
_cell.length_a   1.000
_cell.length_b   1.000
_cell.length_c   1.000
_cell.angle_alpha   90.00
_cell.angle_beta   90.00
_cell.angle_gamma   90.00
#
_symmetry.space_group_name_H-M   'P 1'
#
loop_
_entity.id
_entity.type
_entity.pdbx_description
1 polymer ?
#
loop_
_entity_poly.entity_id
_entity_poly.type
_entity_poly.pdbx_seq_one_letter_code
_entity_poly.pdbx_strand_id
1 'polypeptide(L)'
;MGAAVAAFERRFFGGWMAAGAAAVALLSHCYAGVDWQIGAASLIALHLLLSACLLRTLLLKFPRSFTPGEALLLAQGTSLYAAHAIALTLSQVLPPHLLPPGLLPPSPSSALTAHLFLSHADATVQALVLAMLLLALLSSALTSSAARTTQHSHHALPWRRAAAFYGGLLLLLGLLASLWLQLVVHLPAHPLLWCVHQVTAHPTTHVPLCLYWLLLLLLPLPFLSRLASSSTHTPPPPSPPPPPSPVALPPPAAPSTPSPPPSPLPSAPSVPHVVLRKAFHLLALALFLPPLLLLPAFLRLALGVALFLFLLLETVRHQRIPPLHGSIEAFMRPFTDARDAGTLILR
;
A
#
# COMPACT_ATOMS: atom_id res chain seq x y z
N MET A 1 -16.74 -0.20 -15.52
CA MET A 1 -15.49 -0.70 -14.87
C MET A 1 -14.56 -1.37 -15.87
N GLY A 2 -14.96 -2.48 -16.51
CA GLY A 2 -14.09 -3.26 -17.40
C GLY A 2 -13.45 -2.47 -18.56
N ALA A 3 -14.19 -1.57 -19.20
CA ALA A 3 -13.66 -0.73 -20.27
C ALA A 3 -12.57 0.28 -19.80
N ALA A 4 -12.71 0.81 -18.58
CA ALA A 4 -11.72 1.73 -18.00
C ALA A 4 -10.44 0.98 -17.59
N VAL A 5 -10.59 -0.22 -17.02
CA VAL A 5 -9.45 -1.11 -16.72
C VAL A 5 -8.72 -1.50 -18.01
N ALA A 6 -9.45 -1.89 -19.06
CA ALA A 6 -8.85 -2.21 -20.36
C ALA A 6 -8.17 -1.01 -21.04
N ALA A 7 -8.69 0.22 -20.85
CA ALA A 7 -8.03 1.43 -21.32
C ALA A 7 -6.74 1.74 -20.54
N PHE A 8 -6.76 1.56 -19.22
CA PHE A 8 -5.59 1.68 -18.36
C PHE A 8 -4.50 0.66 -18.73
N GLU A 9 -4.87 -0.61 -18.84
CA GLU A 9 -3.96 -1.69 -19.27
C GLU A 9 -3.34 -1.34 -20.63
N ARG A 10 -4.13 -0.96 -21.64
CA ARG A 10 -3.58 -0.58 -22.95
C ARG A 10 -2.58 0.57 -22.92
N ARG A 11 -2.75 1.54 -22.01
CA ARG A 11 -1.90 2.74 -21.95
C ARG A 11 -0.58 2.51 -21.20
N PHE A 12 -0.58 1.72 -20.13
CA PHE A 12 0.57 1.63 -19.21
C PHE A 12 1.23 0.24 -19.16
N PHE A 13 0.57 -0.81 -19.65
CA PHE A 13 1.03 -2.19 -19.49
C PHE A 13 2.40 -2.45 -20.13
N GLY A 14 2.66 -1.94 -21.33
CA GLY A 14 3.94 -2.17 -22.03
C GLY A 14 5.16 -1.66 -21.27
N GLY A 15 5.16 -0.37 -20.88
CA GLY A 15 6.28 0.22 -20.13
C GLY A 15 6.44 -0.37 -18.73
N TRP A 16 5.34 -0.75 -18.10
CA TRP A 16 5.32 -1.40 -16.79
C TRP A 16 5.89 -2.83 -16.82
N MET A 17 5.54 -3.63 -17.83
CA MET A 17 6.11 -4.97 -18.03
C MET A 17 7.62 -4.88 -18.33
N ALA A 18 8.05 -3.88 -19.11
CA ALA A 18 9.47 -3.65 -19.35
C ALA A 18 10.23 -3.29 -18.05
N ALA A 19 9.65 -2.43 -17.19
CA ALA A 19 10.23 -2.08 -15.90
C ALA A 19 10.31 -3.28 -14.95
N GLY A 20 9.27 -4.11 -14.89
CA GLY A 20 9.28 -5.35 -14.09
C GLY A 20 10.31 -6.36 -14.59
N ALA A 21 10.42 -6.53 -15.91
CA ALA A 21 11.44 -7.39 -16.52
C ALA A 21 12.86 -6.90 -16.20
N ALA A 22 13.10 -5.59 -16.30
CA ALA A 22 14.38 -4.98 -15.96
C ALA A 22 14.71 -5.14 -14.46
N ALA A 23 13.72 -4.99 -13.58
CA ALA A 23 13.92 -5.16 -12.13
C ALA A 23 14.35 -6.60 -11.79
N VAL A 24 13.67 -7.61 -12.36
CA VAL A 24 14.05 -9.01 -12.14
C VAL A 24 15.38 -9.34 -12.82
N ALA A 25 15.65 -8.84 -14.03
CA ALA A 25 16.94 -9.04 -14.69
C ALA A 25 18.10 -8.44 -13.88
N LEU A 26 17.92 -7.25 -13.32
CA LEU A 26 18.90 -6.61 -12.43
C LEU A 26 19.10 -7.45 -11.16
N LEU A 27 17.99 -7.91 -10.56
CA LEU A 27 18.01 -8.82 -9.42
C LEU A 27 18.85 -10.05 -9.76
N SER A 28 18.49 -10.77 -10.82
CA SER A 28 19.15 -11.99 -11.26
C SER A 28 20.63 -11.78 -11.59
N HIS A 29 20.99 -10.63 -12.15
CA HIS A 29 22.39 -10.26 -12.40
C HIS A 29 23.16 -10.02 -11.11
N CYS A 30 22.53 -9.42 -10.09
CA CYS A 30 23.10 -9.33 -8.75
C CYS A 30 23.18 -10.71 -8.04
N TYR A 31 22.34 -11.69 -8.42
CA TYR A 31 22.28 -13.03 -7.82
C TYR A 31 23.29 -14.03 -8.37
N ALA A 32 23.62 -13.96 -9.65
CA ALA A 32 24.31 -15.06 -10.32
C ALA A 32 25.39 -14.61 -11.30
N GLY A 33 26.51 -15.35 -11.29
CA GLY A 33 27.52 -15.32 -12.35
C GLY A 33 26.99 -15.87 -13.69
N VAL A 34 27.88 -16.02 -14.68
CA VAL A 34 27.62 -16.12 -16.13
C VAL A 34 26.51 -17.11 -16.60
N ASP A 35 26.14 -18.14 -15.83
CA ASP A 35 25.17 -19.19 -16.24
C ASP A 35 23.69 -18.92 -15.86
N TRP A 36 23.35 -17.67 -15.52
CA TRP A 36 22.06 -17.25 -14.96
C TRP A 36 20.87 -17.14 -15.93
N GLN A 37 21.13 -17.21 -17.24
CA GLN A 37 20.19 -16.72 -18.27
C GLN A 37 18.86 -17.49 -18.31
N ILE A 38 18.88 -18.82 -18.19
CA ILE A 38 17.66 -19.65 -18.31
C ILE A 38 16.79 -19.56 -17.05
N GLY A 39 17.40 -19.59 -15.86
CA GLY A 39 16.67 -19.47 -14.60
C GLY A 39 16.15 -18.05 -14.34
N ALA A 40 16.85 -17.03 -14.83
CA ALA A 40 16.36 -15.67 -14.77
C ALA A 40 15.21 -15.42 -15.75
N ALA A 41 15.26 -15.99 -16.96
CA ALA A 41 14.15 -15.88 -17.90
C ALA A 41 12.84 -16.48 -17.33
N SER A 42 12.91 -17.63 -16.66
CA SER A 42 11.72 -18.24 -16.03
C SER A 42 11.21 -17.44 -14.83
N LEU A 43 12.10 -16.88 -14.01
CA LEU A 43 11.73 -15.97 -12.91
C LEU A 43 11.13 -14.65 -13.40
N ILE A 44 11.70 -14.06 -14.47
CA ILE A 44 11.16 -12.88 -15.14
C ILE A 44 9.74 -13.18 -15.63
N ALA A 45 9.56 -14.28 -16.37
CA ALA A 45 8.25 -14.67 -16.89
C ALA A 45 7.23 -14.90 -15.76
N LEU A 46 7.62 -15.59 -14.70
CA LEU A 46 6.76 -15.84 -13.54
C LEU A 46 6.35 -14.53 -12.84
N HIS A 47 7.32 -13.65 -12.56
CA HIS A 47 7.06 -12.34 -11.97
C HIS A 47 6.10 -11.52 -12.83
N LEU A 48 6.36 -11.42 -14.13
CA LEU A 48 5.53 -10.67 -15.06
C LEU A 48 4.09 -11.22 -15.10
N LEU A 49 3.92 -12.54 -15.17
CA LEU A 49 2.61 -13.17 -15.14
C LEU A 49 1.85 -12.90 -13.83
N LEU A 50 2.53 -13.10 -12.69
CA LEU A 50 1.95 -12.85 -11.37
C LEU A 50 1.56 -11.38 -11.20
N SER A 51 2.43 -10.47 -11.62
CA SER A 51 2.19 -9.03 -11.54
C SER A 51 0.95 -8.65 -12.37
N ALA A 52 0.80 -9.19 -13.59
CA ALA A 52 -0.31 -8.86 -14.48
C ALA A 52 -1.64 -9.39 -13.94
N CYS A 53 -1.65 -10.64 -13.47
CA CYS A 53 -2.81 -11.24 -12.84
C CYS A 53 -3.23 -10.45 -11.58
N LEU A 54 -2.25 -10.07 -10.77
CA LEU A 54 -2.50 -9.37 -9.52
C LEU A 54 -2.99 -7.94 -9.75
N LEU A 55 -2.36 -7.18 -10.65
CA LEU A 55 -2.79 -5.82 -11.00
C LEU A 55 -4.24 -5.82 -11.45
N ARG A 56 -4.60 -6.71 -12.38
CA ARG A 56 -5.99 -6.86 -12.85
C ARG A 56 -6.93 -7.20 -11.71
N THR A 57 -6.51 -8.10 -10.82
CA THR A 57 -7.32 -8.50 -9.67
C THR A 57 -7.52 -7.35 -8.68
N LEU A 58 -6.47 -6.57 -8.39
CA LEU A 58 -6.53 -5.41 -7.51
C LEU A 58 -7.46 -4.34 -8.07
N LEU A 59 -7.33 -4.01 -9.36
CA LEU A 59 -8.18 -3.00 -10.01
C LEU A 59 -9.65 -3.41 -10.09
N LEU A 60 -9.94 -4.70 -10.23
CA LEU A 60 -11.33 -5.19 -10.32
C LEU A 60 -11.98 -5.38 -8.95
N LYS A 61 -11.22 -5.86 -7.95
CA LYS A 61 -11.76 -6.15 -6.60
C LYS A 61 -11.67 -4.96 -5.63
N PHE A 62 -10.73 -4.04 -5.87
CA PHE A 62 -10.44 -2.89 -5.00
C PHE A 62 -10.29 -1.57 -5.79
N PRO A 63 -11.30 -1.17 -6.60
CA PRO A 63 -11.19 -0.05 -7.54
C PRO A 63 -11.01 1.34 -6.91
N ARG A 64 -11.21 1.47 -5.59
CA ARG A 64 -11.15 2.75 -4.85
C ARG A 64 -10.08 2.77 -3.75
N SER A 65 -9.20 1.77 -3.73
CA SER A 65 -8.17 1.66 -2.71
C SER A 65 -6.82 2.17 -3.19
N PHE A 66 -6.64 2.36 -4.49
CA PHE A 66 -5.33 2.65 -5.08
C PHE A 66 -5.42 3.70 -6.18
N THR A 67 -4.45 4.60 -6.20
CA THR A 67 -4.07 5.28 -7.43
C THR A 67 -3.45 4.27 -8.41
N PRO A 68 -3.44 4.54 -9.71
CA PRO A 68 -2.83 3.65 -10.68
C PRO A 68 -1.35 3.37 -10.39
N GLY A 69 -0.59 4.37 -9.94
CA GLY A 69 0.81 4.19 -9.54
C GLY A 69 0.97 3.27 -8.33
N GLU A 70 0.13 3.43 -7.30
CA GLU A 70 0.13 2.56 -6.11
C GLU A 70 -0.25 1.12 -6.47
N ALA A 71 -1.27 0.92 -7.30
CA ALA A 71 -1.67 -0.41 -7.75
C ALA A 71 -0.54 -1.13 -8.51
N LEU A 72 0.17 -0.40 -9.37
CA LEU A 72 1.33 -0.92 -10.10
C LEU A 72 2.48 -1.29 -9.16
N LEU A 73 2.80 -0.41 -8.20
CA LEU A 73 3.85 -0.65 -7.20
C LEU A 73 3.52 -1.87 -6.32
N LEU A 74 2.28 -1.97 -5.85
CA LEU A 74 1.82 -3.12 -5.06
C LEU A 74 1.89 -4.40 -5.89
N ALA A 75 1.38 -4.39 -7.13
CA ALA A 75 1.38 -5.57 -7.98
C ALA A 75 2.80 -6.06 -8.31
N GLN A 76 3.74 -5.15 -8.62
CA GLN A 76 5.14 -5.52 -8.85
C GLN A 76 5.83 -5.99 -7.57
N GLY A 77 5.76 -5.23 -6.49
CA GLY A 77 6.46 -5.59 -5.25
C GLY A 77 6.01 -6.95 -4.69
N THR A 78 4.70 -7.19 -4.66
CA THR A 78 4.15 -8.45 -4.14
C THR A 78 4.37 -9.63 -5.09
N SER A 79 4.34 -9.44 -6.41
CA SER A 79 4.67 -10.51 -7.35
C SER A 79 6.15 -10.88 -7.30
N LEU A 80 7.04 -9.93 -7.00
CA LEU A 80 8.46 -10.20 -6.76
C LEU A 80 8.65 -11.01 -5.47
N TYR A 81 7.95 -10.64 -4.38
CA TYR A 81 7.91 -11.45 -3.16
C TYR A 81 7.34 -12.85 -3.40
N ALA A 82 6.28 -12.98 -4.19
CA ALA A 82 5.68 -14.27 -4.51
C ALA A 82 6.61 -15.15 -5.36
N ALA A 83 7.20 -14.59 -6.43
CA ALA A 83 8.14 -15.32 -7.29
C ALA A 83 9.37 -15.80 -6.50
N HIS A 84 9.91 -14.95 -5.62
CA HIS A 84 11.02 -15.31 -4.74
C HIS A 84 10.62 -16.36 -3.70
N ALA A 85 9.44 -16.23 -3.06
CA ALA A 85 8.94 -17.22 -2.12
C ALA A 85 8.74 -18.59 -2.78
N ILE A 86 8.25 -18.63 -4.04
CA ILE A 86 8.14 -19.86 -4.84
C ILE A 86 9.53 -20.44 -5.09
N ALA A 87 10.49 -19.63 -5.56
CA ALA A 87 11.86 -20.08 -5.80
C ALA A 87 12.49 -20.70 -4.55
N LEU A 88 12.37 -20.02 -3.41
CA LEU A 88 12.83 -20.53 -2.12
C LEU A 88 12.16 -21.84 -1.73
N THR A 89 10.84 -21.93 -1.88
CA THR A 89 10.09 -23.17 -1.57
C THR A 89 10.54 -24.33 -2.44
N LEU A 90 10.67 -24.10 -3.76
CA LEU A 90 11.15 -25.11 -4.70
C LEU A 90 12.57 -25.57 -4.37
N SER A 91 13.45 -24.65 -3.96
CA SER A 91 14.83 -24.97 -3.57
C SER A 91 14.94 -25.88 -2.34
N GLN A 92 13.93 -25.86 -1.46
CA GLN A 92 13.88 -26.66 -0.24
C GLN A 92 13.17 -27.99 -0.43
N VAL A 93 12.21 -28.06 -1.37
CA VAL A 93 11.35 -29.23 -1.59
C VAL A 93 11.88 -30.14 -2.69
N LEU A 94 12.43 -29.57 -3.77
CA LEU A 94 12.91 -30.34 -4.92
C LEU A 94 14.40 -30.65 -4.80
N PRO A 95 14.84 -31.84 -5.26
CA PRO A 95 16.26 -32.14 -5.33
C PRO A 95 16.95 -31.26 -6.39
N PRO A 96 18.24 -30.95 -6.21
CA PRO A 96 18.96 -29.92 -6.99
C PRO A 96 19.05 -30.24 -8.49
N HIS A 97 18.97 -31.51 -8.89
CA HIS A 97 19.02 -31.92 -10.29
C HIS A 97 17.75 -31.62 -11.07
N LEU A 98 16.62 -31.37 -10.40
CA LEU A 98 15.35 -30.97 -11.04
C LEU A 98 15.19 -29.45 -11.12
N LEU A 99 16.09 -28.69 -10.51
CA LEU A 99 16.02 -27.24 -10.45
C LEU A 99 16.82 -26.60 -11.59
N PRO A 100 16.27 -25.59 -12.28
CA PRO A 100 17.05 -24.72 -13.16
C PRO A 100 18.24 -24.13 -12.40
N PRO A 101 19.41 -23.93 -13.05
CA PRO A 101 20.59 -23.36 -12.41
C PRO A 101 20.33 -22.02 -11.70
N GLY A 102 19.43 -21.19 -12.22
CA GLY A 102 19.07 -19.90 -11.61
C GLY A 102 18.04 -19.96 -10.48
N LEU A 103 17.45 -21.14 -10.18
CA LEU A 103 16.62 -21.37 -8.98
C LEU A 103 17.41 -22.05 -7.86
N LEU A 104 18.62 -22.53 -8.14
CA LEU A 104 19.50 -23.02 -7.10
C LEU A 104 19.96 -21.83 -6.23
N PRO A 105 20.00 -22.00 -4.90
CA PRO A 105 20.55 -20.97 -4.04
C PRO A 105 21.98 -20.64 -4.49
N PRO A 106 22.35 -19.35 -4.59
CA PRO A 106 23.68 -18.97 -5.01
C PRO A 106 24.70 -19.62 -4.05
N SER A 107 25.78 -20.17 -4.62
CA SER A 107 26.92 -20.59 -3.81
C SER A 107 27.34 -19.39 -2.93
N PRO A 108 27.58 -19.56 -1.62
CA PRO A 108 27.92 -18.49 -0.67
C PRO A 108 29.35 -17.95 -0.88
N SER A 109 29.75 -17.80 -2.14
CA SER A 109 31.01 -17.20 -2.60
C SER A 109 31.15 -15.73 -2.20
N SER A 110 30.07 -15.05 -1.82
CA SER A 110 30.12 -13.71 -1.22
C SER A 110 29.16 -13.55 -0.04
N ALA A 111 29.62 -12.94 1.05
CA ALA A 111 28.80 -12.64 2.23
C ALA A 111 27.62 -11.69 1.90
N LEU A 112 27.76 -10.87 0.86
CA LEU A 112 26.75 -9.93 0.39
C LEU A 112 25.51 -10.67 -0.16
N THR A 113 25.69 -11.72 -0.97
CA THR A 113 24.58 -12.51 -1.54
C THR A 113 23.83 -13.31 -0.47
N ALA A 114 24.53 -13.82 0.55
CA ALA A 114 23.90 -14.51 1.68
C ALA A 114 23.08 -13.56 2.56
N HIS A 115 23.58 -12.35 2.81
CA HIS A 115 22.94 -11.39 3.73
C HIS A 115 21.77 -10.61 3.12
N LEU A 116 21.73 -10.48 1.79
CA LEU A 116 20.69 -9.73 1.09
C LEU A 116 19.37 -10.52 0.93
N PHE A 117 19.37 -11.85 0.85
CA PHE A 117 18.18 -12.61 0.36
C PHE A 117 17.67 -13.76 1.24
N LEU A 118 18.50 -14.34 2.12
CA LEU A 118 18.09 -15.43 3.02
C LEU A 118 17.90 -14.96 4.48
N SER A 119 17.70 -13.67 4.69
CA SER A 119 17.49 -13.19 6.05
C SER A 119 16.12 -13.65 6.56
N HIS A 120 16.07 -14.11 7.82
CA HIS A 120 14.82 -14.41 8.51
C HIS A 120 13.83 -13.24 8.44
N ALA A 121 14.32 -12.00 8.38
CA ALA A 121 13.50 -10.81 8.20
C ALA A 121 12.79 -10.77 6.84
N ASP A 122 13.51 -11.00 5.73
CA ASP A 122 12.94 -10.93 4.38
C ASP A 122 11.88 -12.02 4.18
N ALA A 123 12.16 -13.25 4.65
CA ALA A 123 11.20 -14.34 4.63
C ALA A 123 9.96 -14.03 5.51
N THR A 124 10.16 -13.48 6.71
CA THR A 124 9.05 -13.09 7.60
C THR A 124 8.16 -12.04 6.94
N VAL A 125 8.76 -11.02 6.31
CA VAL A 125 8.02 -9.98 5.57
C VAL A 125 7.24 -10.58 4.40
N GLN A 126 7.86 -11.46 3.61
CA GLN A 126 7.17 -12.16 2.52
C GLN A 126 5.96 -12.94 3.04
N ALA A 127 6.13 -13.70 4.12
CA ALA A 127 5.05 -14.49 4.71
C ALA A 127 3.88 -13.60 5.16
N LEU A 128 4.16 -12.49 5.84
CA LEU A 128 3.14 -11.53 6.31
C LEU A 128 2.37 -10.90 5.15
N VAL A 129 3.09 -10.36 4.15
CA VAL A 129 2.49 -9.64 3.03
C VAL A 129 1.67 -10.59 2.14
N LEU A 130 2.21 -11.77 1.82
CA LEU A 130 1.52 -12.76 0.98
C LEU A 130 0.29 -13.35 1.69
N ALA A 131 0.39 -13.62 2.99
CA ALA A 131 -0.75 -14.06 3.79
C ALA A 131 -1.88 -13.01 3.79
N MET A 132 -1.55 -11.70 3.90
CA MET A 132 -2.57 -10.64 3.85
C MET A 132 -3.19 -10.46 2.50
N LEU A 133 -2.38 -10.53 1.46
CA LEU A 133 -2.90 -10.46 0.11
C LEU A 133 -3.85 -11.63 -0.18
N LEU A 134 -3.45 -12.86 0.19
CA LEU A 134 -4.29 -14.04 0.03
C LEU A 134 -5.60 -13.91 0.83
N LEU A 135 -5.53 -13.44 2.08
CA LEU A 135 -6.70 -13.20 2.91
C LEU A 135 -7.65 -12.19 2.26
N ALA A 136 -7.13 -11.05 1.79
CA ALA A 136 -7.92 -10.00 1.16
C ALA A 136 -8.61 -10.50 -0.13
N LEU A 137 -7.92 -11.33 -0.92
CA LEU A 137 -8.45 -11.91 -2.14
C LEU A 137 -9.54 -12.96 -1.89
N LEU A 138 -9.35 -13.81 -0.88
CA LEU A 138 -10.29 -14.87 -0.50
C LEU A 138 -11.56 -14.28 0.12
N SER A 139 -11.40 -13.35 1.05
CA SER A 139 -12.53 -12.64 1.67
C SER A 139 -13.33 -11.83 0.64
N SER A 140 -12.67 -11.17 -0.30
CA SER A 140 -13.35 -10.50 -1.43
C SER A 140 -14.14 -11.50 -2.30
N ALA A 141 -13.58 -12.68 -2.60
CA ALA A 141 -14.29 -13.71 -3.36
C ALA A 141 -15.56 -14.18 -2.63
N LEU A 142 -15.46 -14.47 -1.33
CA LEU A 142 -16.58 -14.90 -0.49
C LEU A 142 -17.71 -13.86 -0.45
N THR A 143 -17.38 -12.56 -0.38
CA THR A 143 -18.40 -11.50 -0.38
C THR A 143 -19.12 -11.38 -1.73
N SER A 144 -18.40 -11.51 -2.85
CA SER A 144 -18.97 -11.41 -4.20
C SER A 144 -19.90 -12.58 -4.56
N SER A 145 -19.68 -13.75 -3.96
CA SER A 145 -20.56 -14.92 -4.10
C SER A 145 -21.79 -14.80 -3.21
N ALA A 146 -21.63 -14.37 -1.96
CA ALA A 146 -22.75 -14.22 -1.02
C ALA A 146 -23.74 -13.11 -1.43
N ALA A 147 -23.26 -12.03 -2.07
CA ALA A 147 -24.10 -10.95 -2.59
C ALA A 147 -25.03 -11.41 -3.72
N ARG A 148 -24.67 -12.45 -4.48
CA ARG A 148 -25.52 -13.04 -5.52
C ARG A 148 -26.65 -13.91 -4.97
N THR A 149 -26.52 -14.40 -3.73
CA THR A 149 -27.47 -15.34 -3.12
C THR A 149 -28.44 -14.68 -2.15
N THR A 150 -28.14 -13.47 -1.64
CA THR A 150 -28.93 -12.86 -0.55
C THR A 150 -29.23 -11.39 -0.79
N GLN A 151 -30.25 -11.13 -1.61
CA GLN A 151 -30.82 -9.79 -1.83
C GLN A 151 -31.78 -9.36 -0.70
N HIS A 152 -31.97 -10.14 0.37
CA HIS A 152 -33.13 -9.96 1.28
C HIS A 152 -32.86 -9.90 2.79
N SER A 153 -31.62 -9.76 3.29
CA SER A 153 -31.42 -9.66 4.75
C SER A 153 -30.19 -8.85 5.14
N HIS A 154 -30.36 -7.53 5.30
CA HIS A 154 -29.27 -6.57 5.50
C HIS A 154 -28.66 -6.51 6.91
N HIS A 155 -29.20 -7.21 7.93
CA HIS A 155 -28.80 -6.95 9.33
C HIS A 155 -28.11 -8.10 10.09
N ALA A 156 -28.27 -9.38 9.72
CA ALA A 156 -27.77 -10.51 10.53
C ALA A 156 -26.44 -11.15 10.05
N LEU A 157 -25.95 -10.78 8.85
CA LEU A 157 -24.76 -11.39 8.23
C LEU A 157 -23.37 -10.75 8.49
N PRO A 158 -23.19 -9.61 9.21
CA PRO A 158 -21.87 -8.97 9.28
C PRO A 158 -20.88 -9.68 10.22
N TRP A 159 -21.35 -10.21 11.36
CA TRP A 159 -20.47 -10.84 12.35
C TRP A 159 -19.93 -12.20 11.90
N ARG A 160 -20.70 -12.99 11.15
CA ARG A 160 -20.19 -14.26 10.56
C ARG A 160 -19.09 -14.01 9.54
N ARG A 161 -19.23 -12.95 8.73
CA ARG A 161 -18.20 -12.53 7.76
C ARG A 161 -16.95 -12.01 8.48
N ALA A 162 -17.13 -11.25 9.56
CA ALA A 162 -16.03 -10.82 10.40
C ALA A 162 -15.31 -11.99 11.06
N ALA A 163 -16.06 -12.94 11.63
CA ALA A 163 -15.50 -14.15 12.23
C ALA A 163 -14.73 -14.98 11.20
N ALA A 164 -15.25 -15.12 9.97
CA ALA A 164 -14.53 -15.80 8.88
C ALA A 164 -13.26 -15.04 8.47
N PHE A 165 -13.31 -13.70 8.41
CA PHE A 165 -12.14 -12.87 8.11
C PHE A 165 -11.05 -13.01 9.18
N TYR A 166 -11.39 -12.82 10.46
CA TYR A 166 -10.43 -12.93 11.56
C TYR A 166 -9.97 -14.37 11.81
N GLY A 167 -10.83 -15.37 11.59
CA GLY A 167 -10.44 -16.78 11.61
C GLY A 167 -9.49 -17.12 10.48
N GLY A 168 -9.74 -16.60 9.27
CA GLY A 168 -8.82 -16.72 8.13
C GLY A 168 -7.49 -16.01 8.38
N LEU A 169 -7.51 -14.83 9.00
CA LEU A 169 -6.33 -14.09 9.46
C LEU A 169 -5.49 -14.94 10.41
N LEU A 170 -6.12 -15.54 11.42
CA LEU A 170 -5.45 -16.41 12.39
C LEU A 170 -4.89 -17.67 11.73
N LEU A 171 -5.63 -18.29 10.81
CA LEU A 171 -5.17 -19.49 10.10
C LEU A 171 -3.97 -19.18 9.20
N LEU A 172 -4.07 -18.14 8.39
CA LEU A 172 -3.04 -17.79 7.42
C LEU A 172 -1.76 -17.29 8.09
N LEU A 173 -1.87 -16.49 9.15
CA LEU A 173 -0.68 -16.00 9.88
C LEU A 173 -0.17 -17.01 10.92
N GLY A 174 -1.09 -17.60 11.68
CA GLY A 174 -0.77 -18.50 12.78
C GLY A 174 -0.20 -19.84 12.31
N LEU A 175 -0.86 -20.46 11.33
CA LEU A 175 -0.51 -21.80 10.87
C LEU A 175 0.27 -21.75 9.56
N LEU A 176 -0.29 -21.16 8.51
CA LEU A 176 0.28 -21.31 7.16
C LEU A 176 1.61 -20.56 7.02
N ALA A 177 1.67 -19.30 7.46
CA ALA A 177 2.90 -18.51 7.45
C ALA A 177 3.97 -19.12 8.35
N SER A 178 3.61 -19.59 9.56
CA SER A 178 4.55 -20.27 10.46
C SER A 178 5.11 -21.55 9.84
N LEU A 179 4.27 -22.40 9.24
CA LEU A 179 4.70 -23.64 8.59
C LEU A 179 5.63 -23.34 7.40
N TRP A 180 5.29 -22.34 6.59
CA TRP A 180 6.12 -21.93 5.47
C TRP A 180 7.48 -21.39 5.92
N LEU A 181 7.53 -20.57 6.98
CA LEU A 181 8.78 -20.07 7.55
C LEU A 181 9.63 -21.19 8.17
N GLN A 182 9.00 -22.17 8.80
CA GLN A 182 9.71 -23.35 9.29
C GLN A 182 10.28 -24.17 8.12
N LEU A 183 9.55 -24.32 7.02
CA LEU A 183 10.04 -25.01 5.83
C LEU A 183 11.24 -24.29 5.21
N VAL A 184 11.11 -22.98 4.97
CA VAL A 184 12.06 -22.24 4.12
C VAL A 184 13.30 -21.75 4.87
N VAL A 185 13.13 -21.31 6.12
CA VAL A 185 14.21 -20.70 6.93
C VAL A 185 14.39 -21.38 8.29
N HIS A 186 13.64 -22.45 8.56
CA HIS A 186 13.73 -23.22 9.80
C HIS A 186 13.44 -22.37 11.04
N LEU A 187 12.59 -21.35 10.88
CA LEU A 187 12.17 -20.48 11.97
C LEU A 187 11.08 -21.19 12.79
N PRO A 188 11.33 -21.59 14.04
CA PRO A 188 10.34 -22.30 14.86
C PRO A 188 9.31 -21.37 15.50
N ALA A 189 9.51 -20.06 15.43
CA ALA A 189 8.68 -19.06 16.07
C ALA A 189 7.59 -18.54 15.13
N HIS A 190 6.43 -18.19 15.71
CA HIS A 190 5.36 -17.48 15.01
C HIS A 190 5.88 -16.13 14.46
N PRO A 191 5.54 -15.73 13.22
CA PRO A 191 6.11 -14.55 12.55
C PRO A 191 5.95 -13.25 13.35
N LEU A 192 4.76 -13.00 13.90
CA LEU A 192 4.54 -11.77 14.69
C LEU A 192 5.31 -11.77 16.01
N LEU A 193 5.46 -12.95 16.65
CA LEU A 193 6.22 -13.05 17.89
C LEU A 193 7.71 -12.87 17.62
N TRP A 194 8.18 -13.39 16.48
CA TRP A 194 9.54 -13.15 16.02
C TRP A 194 9.79 -11.67 15.76
N CYS A 195 8.86 -10.94 15.12
CA CYS A 195 8.99 -9.48 14.96
C CYS A 195 9.08 -8.75 16.30
N VAL A 196 8.25 -9.10 17.29
CA VAL A 196 8.30 -8.52 18.64
C VAL A 196 9.64 -8.83 19.30
N HIS A 197 10.11 -10.08 19.20
CA HIS A 197 11.42 -10.47 19.70
C HIS A 197 12.55 -9.68 19.04
N GLN A 198 12.48 -9.39 17.74
CA GLN A 198 13.49 -8.55 17.08
C GLN A 198 13.56 -7.15 17.68
N VAL A 199 12.42 -6.55 18.05
CA VAL A 199 12.40 -5.23 18.70
C VAL A 199 13.04 -5.29 20.09
N THR A 200 12.76 -6.35 20.87
CA THR A 200 13.22 -6.46 22.26
C THR A 200 14.60 -7.06 22.43
N ALA A 201 15.12 -7.81 21.43
CA ALA A 201 16.42 -8.46 21.49
C ALA A 201 17.60 -7.48 21.57
N HIS A 202 17.44 -6.28 21.01
CA HIS A 202 18.46 -5.24 21.02
C HIS A 202 17.89 -3.91 21.56
N PRO A 203 17.61 -3.84 22.87
CA PRO A 203 16.87 -2.73 23.46
C PRO A 203 17.64 -1.41 23.42
N THR A 204 18.96 -1.42 23.26
CA THR A 204 19.78 -0.22 23.18
C THR A 204 19.77 0.44 21.79
N THR A 205 19.39 -0.30 20.75
CA THR A 205 19.41 0.19 19.36
C THR A 205 18.01 0.24 18.75
N HIS A 206 17.23 -0.82 18.89
CA HIS A 206 15.92 -0.95 18.24
C HIS A 206 14.84 -0.15 18.97
N VAL A 207 14.78 -0.22 20.30
CA VAL A 207 13.76 0.50 21.08
C VAL A 207 13.90 2.02 20.95
N PRO A 208 15.09 2.65 21.07
CA PRO A 208 15.25 4.08 20.84
C PRO A 208 14.88 4.49 19.42
N LEU A 209 15.18 3.66 18.41
CA LEU A 209 14.78 3.93 17.03
C LEU A 209 13.25 3.89 16.86
N CYS A 210 12.56 2.92 17.47
CA CYS A 210 11.10 2.88 17.48
C CYS A 210 10.50 4.10 18.19
N LEU A 211 11.08 4.52 19.33
CA LEU A 211 10.66 5.72 20.05
C LEU A 211 10.91 6.98 19.20
N TYR A 212 12.05 7.07 18.52
CA TYR A 212 12.37 8.14 17.58
C TYR A 212 11.33 8.23 16.46
N TRP A 213 10.95 7.11 15.83
CA TRP A 213 9.88 7.09 14.83
C TRP A 213 8.53 7.50 15.41
N LEU A 214 8.16 7.03 16.60
CA LEU A 214 6.92 7.42 17.26
C LEU A 214 6.88 8.94 17.52
N LEU A 215 7.97 9.52 18.00
CA LEU A 215 8.07 10.96 18.22
C LEU A 215 7.97 11.73 16.90
N LEU A 216 8.69 11.30 15.85
CA LEU A 216 8.61 11.91 14.53
C LEU A 216 7.22 11.82 13.89
N LEU A 217 6.49 10.75 14.16
CA LEU A 217 5.14 10.57 13.61
C LEU A 217 4.11 11.32 14.46
N LEU A 218 4.22 11.35 15.79
CA LEU A 218 3.18 11.92 16.66
C LEU A 218 3.33 13.42 16.91
N LEU A 219 4.56 13.92 17.07
CA LEU A 219 4.81 15.32 17.43
C LEU A 219 4.44 16.33 16.32
N PRO A 220 4.69 16.06 15.03
CA PRO A 220 4.34 16.98 13.95
C PRO A 220 2.86 16.95 13.56
N LEU A 221 2.09 15.90 13.90
CA LEU A 221 0.67 15.75 13.52
C LEU A 221 -0.22 16.93 13.92
N PRO A 222 -0.19 17.45 15.16
CA PRO A 222 -1.01 18.60 15.54
C PRO A 222 -0.59 19.90 14.82
N PHE A 223 0.67 20.03 14.42
CA PHE A 223 1.16 21.19 13.66
C PHE A 223 0.76 21.08 12.18
N LEU A 224 1.03 19.94 11.55
CA LEU A 224 0.70 19.67 10.15
C LEU A 224 -0.80 19.66 9.89
N SER A 225 -1.62 19.17 10.84
CA SER A 225 -3.07 19.18 10.71
C SER A 225 -3.65 20.60 10.74
N ARG A 226 -3.12 21.50 11.60
CA ARG A 226 -3.48 22.92 11.63
C ARG A 226 -3.06 23.68 10.36
N LEU A 227 -1.91 23.31 9.80
CA LEU A 227 -1.44 23.84 8.51
C LEU A 227 -2.32 23.40 7.34
N ALA A 228 -2.70 22.12 7.29
CA ALA A 228 -3.55 21.59 6.24
C ALA A 228 -4.96 22.22 6.25
N SER A 229 -5.57 22.41 7.43
CA SER A 229 -6.89 23.04 7.56
C SER A 229 -6.90 24.53 7.19
N SER A 230 -5.77 25.23 7.33
CA SER A 230 -5.65 26.64 6.92
C SER A 230 -5.61 26.84 5.39
N SER A 231 -5.35 25.77 4.62
CA SER A 231 -5.15 25.84 3.17
C SER A 231 -6.43 25.56 2.35
N THR A 232 -7.50 25.05 2.96
CA THR A 232 -8.73 24.61 2.28
C THR A 232 -9.84 25.68 2.22
N HIS A 233 -9.62 26.87 2.78
CA HIS A 233 -10.58 27.98 2.75
C HIS A 233 -10.36 28.93 1.55
N THR A 234 -10.58 28.45 0.34
CA THR A 234 -10.96 29.33 -0.78
C THR A 234 -12.36 28.93 -1.24
N PRO A 235 -13.41 29.70 -0.88
CA PRO A 235 -14.75 29.44 -1.41
C PRO A 235 -14.73 29.59 -2.94
N PRO A 236 -15.50 28.78 -3.68
CA PRO A 236 -15.64 28.96 -5.12
C PRO A 236 -16.16 30.38 -5.41
N PRO A 237 -15.73 31.03 -6.51
CA PRO A 237 -16.26 32.34 -6.88
C PRO A 237 -17.79 32.25 -7.00
N PRO A 238 -18.54 33.27 -6.53
CA PRO A 238 -19.99 33.29 -6.65
C PRO A 238 -20.38 33.12 -8.12
N SER A 239 -21.29 32.18 -8.38
CA SER A 239 -21.86 31.98 -9.70
C SER A 239 -22.45 33.29 -10.22
N PRO A 240 -22.23 33.66 -11.50
CA PRO A 240 -22.81 34.87 -12.06
C PRO A 240 -24.34 34.83 -11.93
N PRO A 241 -24.98 35.97 -11.62
CA PRO A 241 -26.43 36.03 -11.52
C PRO A 241 -27.07 35.58 -12.85
N PRO A 242 -28.22 34.87 -12.81
CA PRO A 242 -28.94 34.51 -14.03
C PRO A 242 -29.32 35.77 -14.82
N PRO A 243 -29.35 35.71 -16.16
CA PRO A 243 -29.73 36.86 -16.98
C PRO A 243 -31.15 37.31 -16.61
N PRO A 244 -31.40 38.64 -16.56
CA PRO A 244 -32.72 39.15 -16.21
C PRO A 244 -33.74 38.74 -17.26
N SER A 245 -34.85 38.13 -16.82
CA SER A 245 -36.04 37.92 -17.64
C SER A 245 -36.59 39.28 -18.10
N PRO A 246 -37.09 39.41 -19.35
CA PRO A 246 -37.60 40.67 -19.86
C PRO A 246 -38.92 41.02 -19.16
N VAL A 247 -38.86 41.89 -18.15
CA VAL A 247 -40.02 42.53 -17.54
C VAL A 247 -39.92 44.03 -17.78
N ALA A 248 -41.04 44.61 -18.21
CA ALA A 248 -41.20 45.99 -18.64
C ALA A 248 -40.71 47.03 -17.63
N LEU A 249 -40.10 48.10 -18.15
CA LEU A 249 -39.56 49.24 -17.39
C LEU A 249 -40.65 50.06 -16.69
N PRO A 250 -40.53 50.36 -15.38
CA PRO A 250 -41.19 51.49 -14.73
C PRO A 250 -40.31 52.76 -14.79
N PRO A 251 -40.88 53.96 -14.54
CA PRO A 251 -40.23 55.25 -14.77
C PRO A 251 -39.09 55.56 -13.77
N PRO A 252 -38.19 56.50 -14.11
CA PRO A 252 -36.93 56.69 -13.39
C PRO A 252 -37.12 57.32 -12.00
N ALA A 253 -36.57 56.67 -10.98
CA ALA A 253 -36.38 57.23 -9.65
C ALA A 253 -35.05 57.99 -9.54
N ALA A 254 -35.02 59.02 -8.68
CA ALA A 254 -33.91 59.94 -8.44
C ALA A 254 -32.58 59.23 -8.05
N PRO A 255 -31.41 59.85 -8.31
CA PRO A 255 -30.11 59.22 -8.09
C PRO A 255 -29.80 59.08 -6.60
N SER A 256 -29.77 57.84 -6.11
CA SER A 256 -29.13 57.48 -4.84
C SER A 256 -27.64 57.25 -5.08
N THR A 257 -26.79 57.97 -4.35
CA THR A 257 -25.34 57.75 -4.32
C THR A 257 -25.03 56.35 -3.76
N PRO A 258 -24.27 55.50 -4.48
CA PRO A 258 -23.90 54.19 -3.95
C PRO A 258 -22.83 54.32 -2.86
N SER A 259 -23.08 53.69 -1.71
CA SER A 259 -22.10 53.52 -0.63
C SER A 259 -20.89 52.74 -1.14
N PRO A 260 -19.65 53.08 -0.74
CA PRO A 260 -18.48 52.33 -1.15
C PRO A 260 -18.54 50.89 -0.60
N PRO A 261 -18.06 49.88 -1.35
CA PRO A 261 -18.04 48.50 -0.90
C PRO A 261 -17.13 48.35 0.34
N PRO A 262 -17.46 47.44 1.28
CA PRO A 262 -16.63 47.17 2.44
C PRO A 262 -15.25 46.66 1.99
N SER A 263 -14.20 47.21 2.60
CA SER A 263 -12.81 46.79 2.39
C SER A 263 -12.67 45.27 2.62
N PRO A 264 -11.97 44.53 1.75
CA PRO A 264 -11.73 43.12 1.98
C PRO A 264 -10.95 42.92 3.29
N LEU A 265 -11.49 42.08 4.17
CA LEU A 265 -10.80 41.64 5.39
C LEU A 265 -9.43 41.04 5.02
N PRO A 266 -8.37 41.27 5.81
CA PRO A 266 -7.06 40.71 5.54
C PRO A 266 -7.16 39.18 5.49
N SER A 267 -6.78 38.60 4.36
CA SER A 267 -6.69 37.15 4.20
C SER A 267 -5.66 36.61 5.20
N ALA A 268 -6.05 35.57 5.94
CA ALA A 268 -5.13 34.87 6.83
C ALA A 268 -3.90 34.39 6.03
N PRO A 269 -2.69 34.44 6.61
CA PRO A 269 -1.48 34.02 5.90
C PRO A 269 -1.56 32.53 5.57
N SER A 270 -1.71 32.20 4.29
CA SER A 270 -1.67 30.83 3.79
C SER A 270 -0.21 30.39 3.66
N VAL A 271 0.12 29.23 4.25
CA VAL A 271 1.48 28.71 4.12
C VAL A 271 1.71 28.23 2.68
N PRO A 272 2.79 28.67 2.01
CA PRO A 272 3.02 28.28 0.64
C PRO A 272 3.15 26.76 0.50
N HIS A 273 2.43 26.17 -0.45
CA HIS A 273 2.45 24.72 -0.72
C HIS A 273 3.87 24.16 -0.94
N VAL A 274 4.80 24.99 -1.43
CA VAL A 274 6.23 24.65 -1.57
C VAL A 274 6.89 24.35 -0.22
N VAL A 275 6.56 25.12 0.83
CA VAL A 275 7.09 24.91 2.19
C VAL A 275 6.55 23.61 2.77
N LEU A 276 5.25 23.35 2.60
CA LEU A 276 4.62 22.11 3.03
C LEU A 276 5.26 20.89 2.34
N ARG A 277 5.48 20.96 1.02
CA ARG A 277 6.17 19.89 0.28
C ARG A 277 7.57 19.65 0.84
N LYS A 278 8.37 20.69 1.07
CA LYS A 278 9.72 20.55 1.65
C LYS A 278 9.69 19.93 3.05
N ALA A 279 8.73 20.33 3.89
CA ALA A 279 8.55 19.75 5.22
C ALA A 279 8.28 18.24 5.17
N PHE A 280 7.42 17.78 4.25
CA PHE A 280 7.19 16.34 4.06
C PHE A 280 8.43 15.59 3.56
N HIS A 281 9.22 16.19 2.67
CA HIS A 281 10.46 15.56 2.20
C HIS A 281 11.52 15.48 3.31
N LEU A 282 11.64 16.52 4.13
CA LEU A 282 12.52 16.51 5.30
C LEU A 282 12.06 15.49 6.34
N LEU A 283 10.75 15.36 6.57
CA LEU A 283 10.19 14.34 7.45
C LEU A 283 10.48 12.93 6.93
N ALA A 284 10.32 12.69 5.62
CA ALA A 284 10.67 11.41 5.00
C ALA A 284 12.17 11.12 5.15
N LEU A 285 13.03 12.11 4.96
CA LEU A 285 14.48 11.97 5.17
C LEU A 285 14.79 11.63 6.63
N ALA A 286 14.17 12.31 7.59
CA ALA A 286 14.34 12.03 9.01
C ALA A 286 13.83 10.63 9.40
N LEU A 287 12.75 10.16 8.77
CA LEU A 287 12.18 8.83 9.03
C LEU A 287 13.09 7.71 8.50
N PHE A 288 13.65 7.87 7.29
CA PHE A 288 14.34 6.79 6.58
C PHE A 288 15.85 6.85 6.64
N LEU A 289 16.47 8.04 6.64
CA LEU A 289 17.93 8.16 6.51
C LEU A 289 18.70 7.57 7.72
N PRO A 290 18.37 7.91 8.98
CA PRO A 290 19.09 7.33 10.11
C PRO A 290 19.05 5.79 10.17
N PRO A 291 17.87 5.13 10.11
CA PRO A 291 17.82 3.67 10.15
C PRO A 291 18.40 3.02 8.89
N LEU A 292 18.39 3.71 7.74
CA LEU A 292 19.02 3.20 6.52
C LEU A 292 20.54 3.08 6.69
N LEU A 293 21.16 4.05 7.37
CA LEU A 293 22.61 4.07 7.62
C LEU A 293 23.03 3.16 8.78
N LEU A 294 22.21 3.10 9.84
CA LEU A 294 22.57 2.42 11.08
C LEU A 294 22.09 0.96 11.13
N LEU A 295 20.87 0.69 10.66
CA LEU A 295 20.17 -0.58 10.88
C LEU A 295 19.31 -1.00 9.67
N PRO A 296 19.90 -1.21 8.47
CA PRO A 296 19.16 -1.47 7.24
C PRO A 296 18.34 -2.76 7.27
N ALA A 297 18.78 -3.78 8.00
CA ALA A 297 18.01 -5.03 8.18
C ALA A 297 16.74 -4.82 9.02
N PHE A 298 16.86 -4.06 10.11
CA PHE A 298 15.72 -3.74 10.97
C PHE A 298 14.74 -2.79 10.26
N LEU A 299 15.26 -1.82 9.48
CA LEU A 299 14.43 -0.95 8.65
C LEU A 299 13.57 -1.75 7.66
N ARG A 300 14.16 -2.73 6.95
CA ARG A 300 13.42 -3.62 6.03
C ARG A 300 12.31 -4.37 6.74
N LEU A 301 12.60 -4.94 7.91
CA LEU A 301 11.59 -5.64 8.72
C LEU A 301 10.46 -4.69 9.14
N ALA A 302 10.81 -3.53 9.69
CA ALA A 302 9.84 -2.53 10.15
C ALA A 302 8.94 -2.02 9.03
N LEU A 303 9.51 -1.76 7.84
CA LEU A 303 8.76 -1.38 6.64
C LEU A 303 7.81 -2.49 6.19
N GLY A 304 8.26 -3.75 6.21
CA GLY A 304 7.42 -4.90 5.87
C GLY A 304 6.26 -5.09 6.84
N VAL A 305 6.50 -4.94 8.15
CA VAL A 305 5.45 -4.96 9.18
C VAL A 305 4.49 -3.78 9.02
N ALA A 306 4.99 -2.57 8.75
CA ALA A 306 4.15 -1.40 8.48
C ALA A 306 3.27 -1.63 7.26
N LEU A 307 3.82 -2.15 6.16
CA LEU A 307 3.05 -2.50 4.95
C LEU A 307 1.97 -3.54 5.26
N PHE A 308 2.29 -4.60 6.01
CA PHE A 308 1.32 -5.59 6.48
C PHE A 308 0.15 -4.94 7.25
N LEU A 309 0.46 -4.04 8.19
CA LEU A 309 -0.56 -3.33 8.98
C LEU A 309 -1.41 -2.41 8.10
N PHE A 310 -0.81 -1.66 7.17
CA PHE A 310 -1.57 -0.84 6.23
C PHE A 310 -2.51 -1.67 5.36
N LEU A 311 -2.05 -2.80 4.83
CA LEU A 311 -2.88 -3.71 4.04
C LEU A 311 -4.02 -4.31 4.86
N LEU A 312 -3.76 -4.68 6.12
CA LEU A 312 -4.78 -5.18 7.04
C LEU A 312 -5.85 -4.12 7.31
N LEU A 313 -5.43 -2.91 7.69
CA LEU A 313 -6.35 -1.80 7.99
C LEU A 313 -7.17 -1.40 6.76
N GLU A 314 -6.54 -1.32 5.60
CA GLU A 314 -7.22 -1.02 4.34
C GLU A 314 -8.20 -2.12 3.95
N THR A 315 -7.86 -3.39 4.14
CA THR A 315 -8.76 -4.51 3.88
C THR A 315 -9.97 -4.48 4.81
N VAL A 316 -9.76 -4.24 6.12
CA VAL A 316 -10.83 -4.09 7.11
C VAL A 316 -11.75 -2.91 6.75
N ARG A 317 -11.18 -1.77 6.36
CA ARG A 317 -11.91 -0.57 5.93
C ARG A 317 -12.72 -0.84 4.66
N HIS A 318 -12.09 -1.35 3.62
CA HIS A 318 -12.72 -1.60 2.32
C HIS A 318 -13.84 -2.65 2.42
N GLN A 319 -13.63 -3.73 3.16
CA GLN A 319 -14.61 -4.81 3.31
C GLN A 319 -15.63 -4.56 4.43
N ARG A 320 -15.53 -3.43 5.15
CA ARG A 320 -16.41 -3.04 6.26
C ARG A 320 -16.50 -4.12 7.34
N ILE A 321 -15.36 -4.64 7.78
CA ILE A 321 -15.29 -5.72 8.78
C ILE A 321 -15.48 -5.15 10.21
N PRO A 322 -16.54 -5.52 10.96
CA PRO A 322 -16.74 -5.08 12.34
C PRO A 322 -15.77 -5.78 13.30
N PRO A 323 -15.44 -5.17 14.46
CA PRO A 323 -15.91 -3.87 14.95
C PRO A 323 -15.07 -2.68 14.44
N LEU A 324 -13.92 -2.94 13.82
CA LEU A 324 -12.90 -1.91 13.59
C LEU A 324 -13.21 -0.96 12.42
N HIS A 325 -13.98 -1.41 11.41
CA HIS A 325 -14.17 -0.60 10.20
C HIS A 325 -14.73 0.80 10.47
N GLY A 326 -15.65 0.95 11.44
CA GLY A 326 -16.29 2.23 11.74
C GLY A 326 -15.30 3.26 12.27
N SER A 327 -14.42 2.86 13.19
CA SER A 327 -13.37 3.71 13.73
C SER A 327 -12.34 4.10 12.68
N ILE A 328 -11.94 3.15 11.83
CA ILE A 328 -10.97 3.41 10.74
C ILE A 328 -11.58 4.36 9.70
N GLU A 329 -12.83 4.13 9.29
CA GLU A 329 -13.52 5.00 8.33
C GLU A 329 -13.72 6.42 8.88
N ALA A 330 -14.10 6.55 10.15
CA ALA A 330 -14.22 7.84 10.82
C ALA A 330 -12.88 8.59 10.90
N PHE A 331 -11.80 7.87 11.21
CA PHE A 331 -10.44 8.43 11.24
C PHE A 331 -9.96 8.88 9.85
N MET A 332 -10.24 8.10 8.80
CA MET A 332 -9.77 8.39 7.44
C MET A 332 -10.61 9.47 6.74
N ARG A 333 -11.88 9.65 7.12
CA ARG A 333 -12.83 10.58 6.46
C ARG A 333 -12.27 11.99 6.23
N PRO A 334 -11.56 12.65 7.18
CA PRO A 334 -11.02 13.99 6.96
C PRO A 334 -9.87 14.06 5.94
N PHE A 335 -9.26 12.93 5.61
CA PHE A 335 -8.11 12.84 4.71
C PHE A 335 -8.48 12.41 3.29
N THR A 336 -9.75 12.10 3.03
CA THR A 336 -10.24 11.69 1.70
C THR A 336 -10.85 12.90 0.98
N ASP A 337 -10.23 13.38 -0.10
CA ASP A 337 -10.76 14.49 -0.91
C ASP A 337 -11.66 13.97 -2.06
N ALA A 338 -12.40 14.85 -2.74
CA ALA A 338 -13.20 14.52 -3.94
C ALA A 338 -12.36 13.88 -5.06
N ARG A 339 -11.04 14.10 -5.05
CA ARG A 339 -10.06 13.47 -5.95
C ARG A 339 -9.88 11.97 -5.67
N ASP A 340 -10.11 11.54 -4.43
CA ASP A 340 -9.97 10.15 -3.98
C ASP A 340 -11.32 9.39 -4.01
N ALA A 341 -12.40 10.07 -4.40
CA ALA A 341 -13.74 9.49 -4.55
C ALA A 341 -14.00 8.88 -5.95
N GLY A 342 -13.06 9.02 -6.89
CA GLY A 342 -13.16 8.48 -8.25
C GLY A 342 -13.12 6.94 -8.31
N THR A 343 -13.76 6.36 -9.33
CA THR A 343 -13.77 4.90 -9.59
C THR A 343 -12.41 4.36 -10.11
N LEU A 344 -11.50 5.28 -10.40
CA LEU A 344 -10.11 5.11 -10.81
C LEU A 344 -9.50 6.51 -10.67
N ILE A 345 -8.52 6.70 -9.80
CA ILE A 345 -7.83 8.01 -9.65
C ILE A 345 -6.86 8.16 -10.83
N LEU A 346 -7.40 8.31 -12.04
CA LEU A 346 -6.62 8.67 -13.22
C LEU A 346 -6.42 10.19 -13.16
N ARG A 347 -5.20 10.61 -12.81
CA ARG A 347 -4.78 12.00 -13.00
C ARG A 347 -4.50 12.29 -14.46
#